data_AF-A0A0W0X1Q7-F1
#
_entry.id   AF-A0A0W0X1Q7-F1
#
_cell.length_a   1.000
_cell.length_b   1.000
_cell.length_c   1.000
_cell.angle_alpha   90.00
_cell.angle_beta   90.00
_cell.angle_gamma   90.00
#
_symmetry.space_group_name_H-M   'P 1'
#
loop_
_entity.id
_entity.type
_entity.pdbx_description
1 polymer ?
#
loop_
_entity_poly.entity_id
_entity_poly.type
_entity_poly.pdbx_seq_one_letter_code
_entity_poly.pdbx_strand_id
1 'polypeptide(L)'
;MLKKTTAAAVLALAGSAAFAGTMGPVCTPGNVTVPCEAKKWDIGAEALYWQPAYASGLGYEFNPEHGFNSIRPRWGWGYRLQGSYHFHTGNDITMTYIHYDKDSDRGGYGGEIPFAFAFEPFRLHLQNKFDQVNLVLGQHVDISAWKKMRFYGGLQFAKIRLDQTRQFLAIPPALARRSVTTLQQIRNSDFEGVGPVLGIDYSYNLINGLSVTGNVATSLLYGVDRYVTGYISGPAGVVSAVDKASLRIIVPSIEAKVGLKYTYEWIQGTLNLEGGVQGVNYFNALQSRRPIGQTNYIYTTDFGLWGPYFGATWVGDVV
;
A
#
# COMPACT_ATOMS: atom_id res chain seq x y z
N MET A 1 -63.83 -39.96 -55.67
CA MET A 1 -62.67 -40.68 -55.08
C MET A 1 -61.40 -40.08 -55.68
N LEU A 2 -60.45 -39.66 -54.81
CA LEU A 2 -59.08 -39.14 -55.11
C LEU A 2 -59.04 -37.82 -55.91
N LYS A 3 -58.20 -36.79 -55.68
CA LYS A 3 -57.04 -36.54 -54.79
C LYS A 3 -56.77 -35.00 -54.78
N LYS A 4 -56.42 -34.47 -53.59
CA LYS A 4 -55.31 -33.54 -53.19
C LYS A 4 -54.80 -32.50 -54.23
N THR A 5 -54.60 -31.22 -53.93
CA THR A 5 -53.55 -30.56 -53.08
C THR A 5 -53.76 -29.02 -53.19
N THR A 6 -53.57 -28.12 -52.22
CA THR A 6 -52.34 -27.59 -51.55
C THR A 6 -52.82 -26.56 -50.49
N ALA A 7 -52.63 -26.74 -49.17
CA ALA A 7 -51.44 -26.50 -48.34
C ALA A 7 -51.06 -25.00 -48.14
N ALA A 8 -51.52 -24.41 -47.04
CA ALA A 8 -50.87 -23.27 -46.37
C ALA A 8 -50.81 -23.59 -44.87
N ALA A 9 -49.59 -23.76 -44.35
CA ALA A 9 -49.32 -24.09 -42.96
C ALA A 9 -49.32 -22.82 -42.11
N VAL A 10 -50.26 -22.72 -41.17
CA VAL A 10 -50.28 -21.70 -40.11
C VAL A 10 -49.54 -22.27 -38.90
N LEU A 11 -48.55 -21.51 -38.42
CA LEU A 11 -47.82 -21.76 -37.19
C LEU A 11 -48.79 -21.93 -36.01
N ALA A 12 -48.75 -23.10 -35.38
CA ALA A 12 -49.20 -23.28 -34.02
C ALA A 12 -47.97 -23.31 -33.11
N LEU A 13 -47.96 -22.44 -32.10
CA LEU A 13 -47.56 -22.76 -30.72
C LEU A 13 -48.00 -21.60 -29.84
N ALA A 14 -49.25 -21.71 -29.40
CA ALA A 14 -49.75 -20.99 -28.24
C ALA A 14 -49.03 -21.52 -27.00
N GLY A 15 -48.35 -20.63 -26.27
CA GLY A 15 -47.73 -20.91 -24.99
C GLY A 15 -48.17 -19.85 -23.99
N SER A 16 -49.11 -20.26 -23.15
CA SER A 16 -49.85 -19.56 -22.10
C SER A 16 -49.10 -18.48 -21.31
N ALA A 17 -49.72 -17.30 -21.22
CA ALA A 17 -49.43 -16.33 -20.18
C ALA A 17 -49.90 -16.85 -18.81
N ALA A 18 -49.01 -16.82 -17.82
CA ALA A 18 -49.35 -16.91 -16.41
C ALA A 18 -48.65 -15.77 -15.68
N PHE A 19 -49.41 -14.71 -15.38
CA PHE A 19 -49.00 -13.63 -14.49
C PHE A 19 -49.26 -14.07 -13.05
N ALA A 20 -48.19 -14.24 -12.27
CA ALA A 20 -48.27 -14.33 -10.82
C ALA A 20 -47.01 -13.68 -10.21
N GLY A 21 -47.20 -12.53 -9.56
CA GLY A 21 -46.16 -11.72 -8.95
C GLY A 21 -46.10 -10.34 -9.62
N THR A 22 -46.57 -9.31 -8.94
CA THR A 22 -46.32 -7.91 -9.34
C THR A 22 -44.80 -7.69 -9.31
N MET A 23 -44.12 -7.86 -10.44
CA MET A 23 -42.76 -7.37 -10.57
C MET A 23 -42.86 -5.86 -10.37
N GLY A 24 -42.25 -5.38 -9.29
CA GLY A 24 -41.94 -3.96 -9.13
C GLY A 24 -41.18 -3.43 -10.34
N PRO A 25 -40.93 -2.11 -10.44
CA PRO A 25 -40.34 -1.48 -11.62
C PRO A 25 -39.17 -2.30 -12.16
N VAL A 26 -39.33 -2.82 -13.38
CA VAL A 26 -38.31 -3.63 -14.06
C VAL A 26 -37.12 -2.70 -14.30
N CYS A 27 -36.04 -2.91 -13.55
CA CYS A 27 -34.79 -2.19 -13.75
C CYS A 27 -34.28 -2.50 -15.17
N THR A 28 -34.31 -1.51 -16.06
CA THR A 28 -33.61 -1.59 -17.34
C THR A 28 -32.11 -1.46 -17.06
N PRO A 29 -31.27 -2.44 -17.44
CA PRO A 29 -29.82 -2.31 -17.30
C PRO A 29 -29.32 -1.08 -18.07
N GLY A 30 -28.46 -0.26 -17.45
CA GLY A 30 -27.73 0.79 -18.17
C GLY A 30 -26.71 0.16 -19.13
N ASN A 31 -26.48 0.79 -20.28
CA ASN A 31 -25.46 0.34 -21.22
C ASN A 31 -24.05 0.60 -20.66
N VAL A 32 -23.18 -0.39 -20.80
CA VAL A 32 -21.76 -0.28 -20.52
C VAL A 32 -21.04 0.19 -21.79
N THR A 33 -20.34 1.31 -21.73
CA THR A 33 -19.62 1.92 -22.87
C THR A 33 -18.15 2.14 -22.54
N VAL A 34 -17.32 2.30 -23.57
CA VAL A 34 -15.92 2.73 -23.42
C VAL A 34 -15.84 4.19 -23.89
N PRO A 35 -15.06 5.06 -23.23
CA PRO A 35 -14.87 6.44 -23.69
C PRO A 35 -14.39 6.51 -25.14
N CYS A 36 -14.77 7.57 -25.85
CA CYS A 36 -14.29 7.83 -27.21
C CYS A 36 -12.76 7.95 -27.24
N GLU A 37 -12.16 7.74 -28.41
CA GLU A 37 -10.72 7.92 -28.58
C GLU A 37 -10.28 9.33 -28.19
N ALA A 38 -9.30 9.42 -27.30
CA ALA A 38 -8.74 10.68 -26.85
C ALA A 38 -7.23 10.54 -26.62
N LYS A 39 -6.47 11.60 -26.96
CA LYS A 39 -5.05 11.73 -26.67
C LYS A 39 -4.85 12.83 -25.65
N LYS A 40 -4.53 12.46 -24.41
CA LYS A 40 -4.44 13.37 -23.27
C LYS A 40 -3.25 12.99 -22.40
N TRP A 41 -2.66 13.99 -21.74
CA TRP A 41 -1.69 13.77 -20.68
C TRP A 41 -2.30 14.16 -19.34
N ASP A 42 -2.10 13.33 -18.33
CA ASP A 42 -2.37 13.72 -16.96
C ASP A 42 -1.07 13.78 -16.17
N ILE A 43 -0.93 14.84 -15.39
CA ILE A 43 0.15 14.99 -14.42
C ILE A 43 -0.49 15.34 -13.10
N GLY A 44 -0.10 14.62 -12.06
CA GLY A 44 -0.63 14.84 -10.72
C GLY A 44 0.41 14.68 -9.64
N ALA A 45 0.13 15.34 -8.53
CA ALA A 45 0.89 15.21 -7.30
C ALA A 45 -0.06 15.12 -6.11
N GLU A 46 0.33 14.32 -5.12
CA GLU A 46 -0.41 14.18 -3.87
C GLU A 46 0.52 14.28 -2.68
N ALA A 47 0.07 14.98 -1.66
CA ALA A 47 0.65 14.98 -0.34
C ALA A 47 -0.01 13.87 0.50
N LEU A 48 0.83 13.07 1.14
CA LEU A 48 0.44 11.91 1.93
C LEU A 48 0.82 12.18 3.37
N TYR A 49 -0.12 12.13 4.31
CA TYR A 49 0.20 12.25 5.74
C TYR A 49 -0.07 10.91 6.40
N TRP A 50 0.99 10.11 6.56
CA TRP A 50 0.87 8.70 6.92
C TRP A 50 1.55 8.35 8.23
N GLN A 51 0.99 7.36 8.92
CA GLN A 51 1.57 6.69 10.06
C GLN A 51 1.99 5.26 9.67
N PRO A 52 3.26 4.88 9.92
CA PRO A 52 3.70 3.50 9.81
C PRO A 52 3.04 2.62 10.87
N ALA A 53 2.63 1.43 10.45
CA ALA A 53 2.07 0.38 11.28
C ALA A 53 2.78 -0.94 10.97
N TYR A 54 2.99 -1.75 12.01
CA TYR A 54 3.59 -3.08 11.88
C TYR A 54 2.77 -4.11 12.63
N ALA A 55 2.84 -5.36 12.21
CA ALA A 55 2.32 -6.48 12.97
C ALA A 55 3.15 -6.72 14.25
N SER A 56 2.71 -7.70 15.06
CA SER A 56 3.20 -8.00 16.43
C SER A 56 4.72 -8.08 16.57
N GLY A 57 5.41 -8.45 15.50
CA GLY A 57 6.85 -8.59 15.43
C GLY A 57 7.67 -7.30 15.56
N LEU A 58 7.14 -6.16 15.12
CA LEU A 58 7.78 -4.84 15.25
C LEU A 58 6.85 -3.79 15.85
N GLY A 59 5.58 -4.12 16.09
CA GLY A 59 4.60 -3.19 16.66
C GLY A 59 4.77 -2.93 18.16
N TYR A 60 5.51 -3.78 18.87
CA TYR A 60 5.66 -3.74 20.33
C TYR A 60 7.11 -3.91 20.80
N GLU A 61 7.46 -3.20 21.86
CA GLU A 61 8.70 -3.33 22.63
C GLU A 61 8.39 -3.54 24.10
N PHE A 62 9.31 -4.14 24.84
CA PHE A 62 9.14 -4.34 26.27
C PHE A 62 9.42 -3.02 27.03
N ASN A 63 8.53 -2.68 27.94
CA ASN A 63 8.64 -1.60 28.90
C ASN A 63 8.69 -2.21 30.31
N PRO A 64 9.71 -1.90 31.14
CA PRO A 64 9.85 -2.49 32.48
C PRO A 64 8.69 -2.22 33.45
N GLU A 65 7.96 -1.11 33.27
CA GLU A 65 6.87 -0.68 34.16
C GLU A 65 5.50 -1.24 33.74
N HIS A 66 5.31 -1.51 32.45
CA HIS A 66 4.00 -1.82 31.87
C HIS A 66 3.96 -3.08 30.99
N GLY A 67 5.07 -3.82 30.87
CA GLY A 67 5.17 -4.97 29.98
C GLY A 67 5.27 -4.55 28.51
N PHE A 68 4.63 -5.27 27.58
CA PHE A 68 4.72 -4.92 26.16
C PHE A 68 3.94 -3.65 25.84
N ASN A 69 4.63 -2.63 25.34
CA ASN A 69 4.04 -1.37 24.92
C ASN A 69 4.22 -1.16 23.41
N SER A 70 3.24 -0.54 22.76
CA SER A 70 3.31 -0.29 21.33
C SER A 70 4.31 0.83 21.01
N ILE A 71 5.13 0.61 19.98
CA ILE A 71 6.13 1.59 19.52
C ILE A 71 5.43 2.84 18.94
N ARG A 72 4.31 2.63 18.24
CA ARG A 72 3.54 3.65 17.49
C ARG A 72 4.44 4.69 16.82
N PRO A 73 4.99 4.46 15.62
CA PRO A 73 5.77 5.47 14.91
C PRO A 73 5.02 6.81 14.76
N ARG A 74 5.75 7.91 14.62
CA ARG A 74 5.17 9.24 14.42
C ARG A 74 4.60 9.35 13.00
N TRP A 75 3.57 10.18 12.86
CA TRP A 75 3.05 10.59 11.56
C TRP A 75 4.10 11.39 10.79
N GLY A 76 4.10 11.24 9.47
CA GLY A 76 5.05 11.89 8.57
C GLY A 76 4.43 12.23 7.23
N TRP A 77 5.07 13.16 6.53
CA TRP A 77 4.69 13.51 5.16
C TRP A 77 5.44 12.62 4.16
N GLY A 78 4.71 12.11 3.18
CA GLY A 78 5.22 11.55 1.95
C GLY A 78 4.57 12.26 0.76
N TYR A 79 4.95 11.87 -0.44
CA TYR A 79 4.34 12.38 -1.66
C TYR A 79 4.15 11.28 -2.70
N ARG A 80 3.15 11.45 -3.54
CA ARG A 80 2.92 10.64 -4.74
C ARG A 80 2.99 11.54 -5.97
N LEU A 81 3.75 11.13 -6.97
CA LEU A 81 3.73 11.71 -8.30
C LEU A 81 3.07 10.73 -9.26
N GLN A 82 2.30 11.25 -10.20
CA GLN A 82 1.69 10.45 -11.25
C GLN A 82 1.80 11.15 -12.60
N GLY A 83 2.05 10.35 -13.62
CA GLY A 83 1.99 10.75 -15.02
C GLY A 83 1.26 9.68 -15.80
N SER A 84 0.25 10.07 -16.58
CA SER A 84 -0.48 9.16 -17.46
C SER A 84 -0.61 9.71 -18.87
N TYR A 85 -0.71 8.80 -19.83
CA TYR A 85 -1.00 9.11 -21.21
C TYR A 85 -2.18 8.28 -21.68
N HIS A 86 -3.22 8.95 -22.14
CA HIS A 86 -4.42 8.33 -22.70
C HIS A 86 -4.24 8.12 -24.20
N PHE A 87 -4.60 6.93 -24.68
CA PHE A 87 -4.50 6.56 -26.08
C PHE A 87 -5.62 5.62 -26.49
N HIS A 88 -5.98 5.64 -27.78
CA HIS A 88 -7.05 4.81 -28.32
C HIS A 88 -8.36 4.98 -27.50
N THR A 89 -9.27 4.02 -27.62
CA THR A 89 -10.59 4.02 -26.97
C THR A 89 -10.46 3.56 -25.51
N GLY A 90 -10.38 4.52 -24.58
CA GLY A 90 -10.42 4.28 -23.13
C GLY A 90 -9.18 3.61 -22.53
N ASN A 91 -8.08 3.48 -23.27
CA ASN A 91 -6.84 2.92 -22.73
C ASN A 91 -5.92 4.03 -22.23
N ASP A 92 -5.15 3.70 -21.21
CA ASP A 92 -4.12 4.59 -20.69
C ASP A 92 -2.89 3.79 -20.26
N ILE A 93 -1.75 4.48 -20.24
CA ILE A 93 -0.55 4.03 -19.53
C ILE A 93 -0.28 5.02 -18.41
N THR A 94 -0.09 4.52 -17.19
CA THR A 94 0.10 5.34 -16.00
C THR A 94 1.36 4.90 -15.26
N MET A 95 2.22 5.86 -14.94
CA MET A 95 3.35 5.68 -14.04
C MET A 95 3.09 6.44 -12.74
N THR A 96 3.28 5.78 -11.61
CA THR A 96 3.21 6.42 -10.29
C THR A 96 4.50 6.19 -9.50
N TYR A 97 4.88 7.18 -8.72
CA TYR A 97 6.00 7.11 -7.78
C TYR A 97 5.54 7.61 -6.42
N ILE A 98 5.70 6.79 -5.39
CA ILE A 98 5.43 7.14 -3.99
C ILE A 98 6.76 7.16 -3.25
N HIS A 99 6.97 8.20 -2.45
CA HIS A 99 8.10 8.31 -1.55
C HIS A 99 7.63 8.71 -0.14
N TYR A 100 8.18 8.06 0.87
CA TYR A 100 7.96 8.35 2.28
C TYR A 100 9.25 8.12 3.07
N ASP A 101 9.65 9.11 3.86
CA ASP A 101 10.81 9.02 4.75
C ASP A 101 10.47 9.69 6.09
N LYS A 102 10.50 8.92 7.18
CA LYS A 102 10.18 9.45 8.51
C LYS A 102 10.94 8.79 9.65
N ASP A 103 11.58 9.64 10.42
CA ASP A 103 12.22 9.29 11.69
C ASP A 103 11.25 9.43 12.88
N SER A 104 11.41 8.55 13.87
CA SER A 104 10.62 8.49 15.09
C SER A 104 11.49 8.10 16.27
N ASP A 105 11.51 8.95 17.30
CA ASP A 105 12.15 8.65 18.58
C ASP A 105 11.11 8.22 19.61
N ARG A 106 11.40 7.13 20.31
CA ARG A 106 10.58 6.55 21.38
C ARG A 106 11.49 6.15 22.55
N GLY A 107 10.92 6.08 23.75
CA GLY A 107 11.69 5.79 24.97
C GLY A 107 10.84 5.07 26.02
N GLY A 108 11.50 4.71 27.12
CA GLY A 108 10.88 3.92 28.19
C GLY A 108 10.80 2.43 27.85
N TYR A 109 11.71 1.92 27.02
CA TYR A 109 11.80 0.49 26.73
C TYR A 109 13.00 -0.12 27.46
N GLY A 110 12.96 -1.43 27.64
CA GLY A 110 14.07 -2.23 28.17
C GLY A 110 14.38 -3.36 27.21
N GLY A 111 15.67 -3.69 27.08
CA GLY A 111 16.13 -4.69 26.12
C GLY A 111 17.24 -5.53 26.70
N GLU A 112 17.31 -6.78 26.25
CA GLU A 112 18.38 -7.69 26.61
C GLU A 112 19.68 -7.32 25.89
N ILE A 113 20.80 -7.54 26.57
CA ILE A 113 22.16 -7.50 26.05
C ILE A 113 22.73 -8.93 26.19
N PRO A 114 22.55 -9.80 25.19
CA PRO A 114 22.72 -11.24 25.36
C PRO A 114 24.11 -11.66 25.84
N PHE A 115 25.16 -11.03 25.30
CA PHE A 115 26.55 -11.35 25.64
C PHE A 115 27.01 -10.80 27.00
N ALA A 116 26.21 -9.95 27.63
CA ALA A 116 26.43 -9.44 28.98
C ALA A 116 25.44 -10.01 30.01
N PHE A 117 24.49 -10.85 29.57
CA PHE A 117 23.39 -11.39 30.38
C PHE A 117 22.68 -10.30 31.21
N ALA A 118 22.45 -9.16 30.58
CA ALA A 118 21.92 -7.97 31.23
C ALA A 118 20.67 -7.47 30.51
N PHE A 119 19.84 -6.74 31.25
CA PHE A 119 18.63 -6.13 30.73
C PHE A 119 18.62 -4.66 31.11
N GLU A 120 18.68 -3.79 30.12
CA GLU A 120 18.94 -2.35 30.34
C GLU A 120 17.91 -1.49 29.60
N PRO A 121 17.54 -0.32 30.17
CA PRO A 121 16.67 0.62 29.50
C PRO A 121 17.33 1.19 28.24
N PHE A 122 16.55 1.44 27.19
CA PHE A 122 17.02 2.05 25.95
C PHE A 122 16.06 3.09 25.38
N ARG A 123 16.61 4.01 24.57
CA ARG A 123 15.87 4.85 23.63
C ARG A 123 15.89 4.22 22.25
N LEU A 124 14.76 4.26 21.56
CA LEU A 124 14.57 3.69 20.25
C LEU A 124 14.46 4.80 19.22
N HIS A 125 15.38 4.85 18.28
CA HIS A 125 15.30 5.64 17.06
C HIS A 125 14.86 4.71 15.92
N LEU A 126 13.76 5.04 15.24
CA LEU A 126 13.27 4.31 14.08
C LEU A 126 13.26 5.22 12.86
N GLN A 127 13.82 4.76 11.76
CA GLN A 127 13.77 5.40 10.46
C GLN A 127 13.00 4.52 9.49
N ASN A 128 11.89 5.05 8.98
CA ASN A 128 11.04 4.39 8.01
C ASN A 128 11.23 5.01 6.63
N LYS A 129 11.63 4.20 5.66
CA LYS A 129 11.70 4.62 4.25
C LYS A 129 10.88 3.69 3.38
N PHE A 130 10.14 4.27 2.47
CA PHE A 130 9.29 3.55 1.55
C PHE A 130 9.29 4.23 0.19
N ASP A 131 9.61 3.44 -0.83
CA ASP A 131 9.53 3.82 -2.24
C ASP A 131 8.68 2.80 -2.99
N GLN A 132 7.73 3.26 -3.80
CA GLN A 132 6.94 2.41 -4.68
C GLN A 132 6.87 3.05 -6.06
N VAL A 133 7.10 2.25 -7.10
CA VAL A 133 6.95 2.66 -8.50
C VAL A 133 6.00 1.68 -9.18
N ASN A 134 4.91 2.19 -9.75
CA ASN A 134 3.99 1.38 -10.55
C ASN A 134 4.02 1.85 -12.00
N LEU A 135 4.01 0.89 -12.93
CA LEU A 135 3.78 1.13 -14.35
C LEU A 135 2.63 0.22 -14.79
N VAL A 136 1.48 0.82 -15.10
CA VAL A 136 0.23 0.10 -15.36
C VAL A 136 -0.41 0.51 -16.66
N LEU A 137 -1.04 -0.45 -17.32
CA LEU A 137 -1.95 -0.24 -18.44
C LEU A 137 -3.37 -0.32 -17.92
N GLY A 138 -4.15 0.73 -18.16
CA GLY A 138 -5.53 0.86 -17.73
C GLY A 138 -6.51 0.80 -18.90
N GLN A 139 -7.73 0.33 -18.61
CA GLN A 139 -8.88 0.41 -19.49
C GLN A 139 -10.07 0.99 -18.72
N HIS A 140 -10.63 2.08 -19.24
CA HIS A 140 -11.80 2.76 -18.71
C HIS A 140 -13.10 2.16 -19.27
N VAL A 141 -14.07 2.01 -18.39
CA VAL A 141 -15.40 1.49 -18.67
C VAL A 141 -16.43 2.39 -17.97
N ASP A 142 -17.30 3.01 -18.76
CA ASP A 142 -18.45 3.76 -18.27
C ASP A 142 -19.63 2.80 -18.12
N ILE A 143 -20.04 2.50 -16.89
CA ILE A 143 -21.16 1.59 -16.61
C ILE A 143 -22.51 2.32 -16.73
N SER A 144 -22.49 3.63 -16.49
CA SER A 144 -23.64 4.51 -16.57
C SER A 144 -23.14 5.95 -16.67
N ALA A 145 -24.04 6.91 -16.92
CA ALA A 145 -23.72 8.34 -16.93
C ALA A 145 -23.03 8.81 -15.63
N TRP A 146 -23.28 8.14 -14.50
CA TRP A 146 -22.76 8.53 -13.19
C TRP A 146 -21.69 7.59 -12.63
N LYS A 147 -21.43 6.45 -13.28
CA LYS A 147 -20.56 5.40 -12.75
C LYS A 147 -19.43 5.13 -13.73
N LYS A 148 -18.21 5.41 -13.30
CA LYS A 148 -16.99 5.14 -14.06
C LYS A 148 -16.15 4.10 -13.33
N MET A 149 -15.60 3.16 -14.09
CA MET A 149 -14.66 2.16 -13.61
C MET A 149 -13.43 2.16 -14.49
N ARG A 150 -12.27 1.94 -13.89
CA ARG A 150 -11.01 1.71 -14.61
C ARG A 150 -10.36 0.46 -14.05
N PHE A 151 -10.11 -0.51 -14.92
CA PHE A 151 -9.36 -1.71 -14.59
C PHE A 151 -7.94 -1.53 -15.07
N TYR A 152 -6.94 -1.88 -14.27
CA TYR A 152 -5.56 -1.79 -14.70
C TYR A 152 -4.72 -2.96 -14.23
N GLY A 153 -3.68 -3.24 -14.99
CA GLY A 153 -2.68 -4.24 -14.67
C GLY A 153 -1.30 -3.79 -15.14
N GLY A 154 -0.27 -4.22 -14.44
CA GLY A 154 1.09 -3.86 -14.80
C GLY A 154 2.13 -4.40 -13.84
N LEU A 155 3.22 -3.63 -13.69
CA LEU A 155 4.35 -3.97 -12.83
C LEU A 155 4.47 -2.96 -11.69
N GLN A 156 4.86 -3.47 -10.53
CA GLN A 156 5.16 -2.71 -9.33
C GLN A 156 6.56 -3.07 -8.84
N PHE A 157 7.34 -2.05 -8.53
CA PHE A 157 8.55 -2.13 -7.72
C PHE A 157 8.26 -1.52 -6.36
N ALA A 158 8.67 -2.19 -5.29
CA ALA A 158 8.60 -1.64 -3.95
C ALA A 158 9.90 -1.84 -3.20
N LYS A 159 10.27 -0.83 -2.43
CA LYS A 159 11.41 -0.84 -1.53
C LYS A 159 10.97 -0.34 -0.16
N ILE A 160 11.13 -1.19 0.85
CA ILE A 160 10.78 -0.92 2.23
C ILE A 160 12.07 -1.00 3.03
N ARG A 161 12.37 0.02 3.83
CA ARG A 161 13.51 0.01 4.75
C ARG A 161 13.07 0.48 6.12
N LEU A 162 13.42 -0.32 7.13
CA LEU A 162 13.29 0.03 8.52
C LEU A 162 14.64 -0.09 9.19
N ASP A 163 15.21 1.04 9.57
CA ASP A 163 16.43 1.10 10.37
C ASP A 163 16.06 1.43 11.81
N GLN A 164 16.47 0.59 12.76
CA GLN A 164 16.24 0.80 14.18
C GLN A 164 17.57 0.90 14.92
N THR A 165 17.71 1.92 15.75
CA THR A 165 18.82 2.05 16.68
C THR A 165 18.30 2.09 18.10
N ARG A 166 18.72 1.14 18.92
CA ARG A 166 18.48 1.15 20.37
C ARG A 166 19.70 1.69 21.07
N GLN A 167 19.58 2.84 21.71
CA GLN A 167 20.63 3.44 22.51
C GLN A 167 20.40 3.08 23.97
N PHE A 168 21.24 2.20 24.52
CA PHE A 168 21.12 1.80 25.93
C PHE A 168 21.54 2.94 26.83
N LEU A 169 20.73 3.20 27.86
CA LEU A 169 20.91 4.29 28.81
C LEU A 169 21.79 3.90 30.00
N ALA A 170 22.08 2.62 30.14
CA ALA A 170 22.94 2.07 31.17
C ALA A 170 23.88 1.01 30.57
N ILE A 171 25.07 0.88 31.16
CA ILE A 171 26.08 -0.09 30.75
C ILE A 171 26.17 -1.17 31.82
N PRO A 172 26.00 -2.46 31.44
CA PRO A 172 26.14 -3.57 32.38
C PRO A 172 27.52 -3.58 33.06
N PRO A 173 27.62 -3.94 34.35
CA PRO A 173 28.88 -3.99 35.08
C PRO A 173 29.96 -4.85 34.40
N ALA A 174 29.56 -5.93 33.72
CA ALA A 174 30.46 -6.80 32.97
C ALA A 174 31.18 -6.08 31.81
N LEU A 175 30.50 -5.13 31.15
CA LEU A 175 31.05 -4.32 30.07
C LEU A 175 31.80 -3.10 30.60
N ALA A 176 31.32 -2.48 31.69
CA ALA A 176 31.98 -1.36 32.35
C ALA A 176 33.42 -1.71 32.80
N ARG A 177 33.63 -2.94 33.29
CA ARG A 177 34.98 -3.47 33.65
C ARG A 177 35.92 -3.59 32.45
N ARG A 178 35.40 -3.58 31.22
CA ARG A 178 36.15 -3.58 29.96
C ARG A 178 36.24 -2.19 29.33
N SER A 179 36.01 -1.14 30.14
CA SER A 179 36.06 0.26 29.70
C SER A 179 35.01 0.62 28.64
N VAL A 180 33.91 -0.12 28.57
CA VAL A 180 32.78 0.24 27.71
C VAL A 180 31.99 1.38 28.36
N THR A 181 31.76 2.47 27.62
CA THR A 181 31.05 3.66 28.10
C THR A 181 29.74 3.92 27.37
N THR A 182 29.59 3.40 26.15
CA THR A 182 28.37 3.51 25.34
C THR A 182 28.02 2.17 24.74
N LEU A 183 26.72 1.86 24.64
CA LEU A 183 26.24 0.67 23.99
C LEU A 183 25.01 1.02 23.14
N GLN A 184 25.03 0.58 21.89
CA GLN A 184 23.89 0.69 21.00
C GLN A 184 23.66 -0.63 20.26
N GLN A 185 22.42 -0.94 19.94
CA GLN A 185 22.05 -2.03 19.05
C GLN A 185 21.50 -1.45 17.76
N ILE A 186 22.03 -1.89 16.63
CA ILE A 186 21.47 -1.63 15.30
C ILE A 186 20.61 -2.82 14.88
N ARG A 187 19.46 -2.55 14.28
CA ARG A 187 18.56 -3.55 13.71
C ARG A 187 17.96 -2.97 12.43
N ASN A 188 18.43 -3.47 11.30
CA ASN A 188 18.00 -3.00 9.98
C ASN A 188 17.27 -4.13 9.28
N SER A 189 16.14 -3.79 8.66
CA SER A 189 15.31 -4.69 7.88
C SER A 189 14.99 -4.01 6.55
N ASP A 190 15.33 -4.64 5.43
CA ASP A 190 15.07 -4.12 4.10
C ASP A 190 14.42 -5.17 3.20
N PHE A 191 13.40 -4.74 2.45
CA PHE A 191 12.79 -5.51 1.39
C PHE A 191 12.85 -4.72 0.08
N GLU A 192 13.23 -5.40 -0.99
CA GLU A 192 13.20 -4.87 -2.35
C GLU A 192 12.66 -5.93 -3.30
N GLY A 193 11.59 -5.62 -4.04
CA GLY A 193 10.91 -6.59 -4.89
C GLY A 193 10.19 -5.98 -6.08
N VAL A 194 9.97 -6.82 -7.09
CA VAL A 194 9.22 -6.50 -8.31
C VAL A 194 8.16 -7.57 -8.54
N GLY A 195 7.00 -7.18 -9.04
CA GLY A 195 5.99 -8.14 -9.44
C GLY A 195 4.77 -7.52 -10.12
N PRO A 196 3.81 -8.36 -10.50
CA PRO A 196 2.55 -7.90 -11.07
C PRO A 196 1.72 -7.12 -10.05
N VAL A 197 1.01 -6.11 -10.54
CA VAL A 197 -0.02 -5.37 -9.81
C VAL A 197 -1.30 -5.36 -10.63
N LEU A 198 -2.44 -5.49 -9.96
CA LEU A 198 -3.77 -5.39 -10.53
C LEU A 198 -4.59 -4.44 -9.67
N GLY A 199 -5.46 -3.65 -10.29
CA GLY A 199 -6.32 -2.76 -9.52
C GLY A 199 -7.53 -2.27 -10.27
N ILE A 200 -8.40 -1.62 -9.49
CA ILE A 200 -9.69 -1.10 -9.91
C ILE A 200 -9.85 0.28 -9.30
N ASP A 201 -10.09 1.28 -10.14
CA ASP A 201 -10.54 2.60 -9.72
C ASP A 201 -12.05 2.73 -10.00
N TYR A 202 -12.79 3.20 -9.02
CA TYR A 202 -14.24 3.42 -9.08
C TYR A 202 -14.55 4.88 -8.78
N SER A 203 -15.40 5.51 -9.60
CA SER A 203 -15.89 6.86 -9.37
C SER A 203 -17.40 6.94 -9.54
N TYR A 204 -18.07 7.54 -8.55
CA TYR A 204 -19.50 7.85 -8.58
C TYR A 204 -19.71 9.36 -8.62
N ASN A 205 -20.23 9.88 -9.74
CA ASN A 205 -20.52 11.29 -9.90
C ASN A 205 -21.76 11.67 -9.08
N LEU A 206 -21.63 12.70 -8.24
CA LEU A 206 -22.69 13.24 -7.41
C LEU A 206 -23.39 14.39 -8.17
N ILE A 207 -22.94 15.63 -7.94
CA ILE A 207 -23.44 16.85 -8.56
C ILE A 207 -22.30 17.85 -8.74
N ASN A 208 -22.41 18.74 -9.74
CA ASN A 208 -21.53 19.91 -9.93
C ASN A 208 -20.01 19.58 -9.93
N GLY A 209 -19.61 18.50 -10.62
CA GLY A 209 -18.20 18.10 -10.73
C GLY A 209 -17.63 17.37 -9.50
N LEU A 210 -18.43 17.20 -8.44
CA LEU A 210 -18.07 16.39 -7.27
C LEU A 210 -18.34 14.90 -7.53
N SER A 211 -17.39 14.04 -7.19
CA SER A 211 -17.53 12.59 -7.24
C SER A 211 -16.92 11.92 -6.00
N VAL A 212 -17.42 10.73 -5.67
CA VAL A 212 -16.81 9.83 -4.68
C VAL A 212 -15.90 8.86 -5.40
N THR A 213 -14.67 8.72 -4.93
CA THR A 213 -13.67 7.80 -5.50
C THR A 213 -13.37 6.66 -4.53
N GLY A 214 -13.14 5.47 -5.09
CA GLY A 214 -12.70 4.30 -4.37
C GLY A 214 -11.77 3.48 -5.25
N ASN A 215 -10.54 3.27 -4.79
CA ASN A 215 -9.51 2.58 -5.55
C ASN A 215 -8.96 1.44 -4.70
N VAL A 216 -8.76 0.28 -5.32
CA VAL A 216 -8.15 -0.88 -4.69
C VAL A 216 -7.13 -1.47 -5.65
N ALA A 217 -5.92 -1.72 -5.17
CA ALA A 217 -4.88 -2.42 -5.88
C ALA A 217 -4.32 -3.57 -5.04
N THR A 218 -3.94 -4.65 -5.69
CA THR A 218 -3.24 -5.77 -5.08
C THR A 218 -2.01 -6.11 -5.91
N SER A 219 -0.94 -6.52 -5.24
CA SER A 219 0.28 -6.92 -5.93
C SER A 219 0.88 -8.17 -5.30
N LEU A 220 1.75 -8.83 -6.06
CA LEU A 220 2.52 -9.98 -5.60
C LEU A 220 3.98 -9.79 -5.98
N LEU A 221 4.82 -9.40 -5.04
CA LEU A 221 6.19 -8.98 -5.31
C LEU A 221 7.18 -10.09 -4.98
N TYR A 222 7.98 -10.50 -5.96
CA TYR A 222 9.13 -11.37 -5.72
C TYR A 222 10.35 -10.51 -5.44
N GLY A 223 11.00 -10.75 -4.31
CA GLY A 223 12.06 -9.86 -3.85
C GLY A 223 13.05 -10.52 -2.89
N VAL A 224 13.94 -9.68 -2.39
CA VAL A 224 14.92 -10.04 -1.36
C VAL A 224 14.58 -9.27 -0.10
N ASP A 225 14.39 -10.01 0.98
CA ASP A 225 14.32 -9.50 2.34
C ASP A 225 15.70 -9.71 3.00
N ARG A 226 16.17 -8.71 3.72
CA ARG A 226 17.45 -8.73 4.41
C ARG A 226 17.27 -8.18 5.81
N TYR A 227 17.95 -8.83 6.75
CA TYR A 227 17.95 -8.43 8.14
C TYR A 227 19.38 -8.39 8.66
N VAL A 228 19.73 -7.32 9.37
CA VAL A 228 21.02 -7.17 10.05
C VAL A 228 20.75 -6.68 11.46
N THR A 229 21.35 -7.34 12.45
CA THR A 229 21.41 -6.83 13.82
C THR A 229 22.84 -6.90 14.33
N GLY A 230 23.21 -5.97 15.21
CA GLY A 230 24.51 -5.97 15.86
C GLY A 230 24.54 -5.01 17.04
N TYR A 231 25.50 -5.20 17.94
CA TYR A 231 25.75 -4.30 19.06
C TYR A 231 27.07 -3.59 18.86
N ILE A 232 27.10 -2.29 19.10
CA ILE A 232 28.28 -1.44 18.98
C ILE A 232 28.60 -0.90 20.37
N SER A 233 29.81 -1.18 20.85
CA SER A 233 30.32 -0.75 22.15
C SER A 233 31.42 0.29 21.98
N GLY A 234 31.28 1.43 22.66
CA GLY A 234 32.25 2.53 22.65
C GLY A 234 33.14 2.53 23.91
N PRO A 235 34.31 3.19 23.87
CA PRO A 235 34.76 4.10 22.81
C PRO A 235 35.47 3.40 21.64
N ALA A 236 35.89 2.14 21.79
CA ALA A 236 36.67 1.41 20.79
C ALA A 236 35.87 1.04 19.52
N GLY A 237 34.55 1.25 19.50
CA GLY A 237 33.68 0.95 18.34
C GLY A 237 33.56 -0.55 18.04
N VAL A 238 33.77 -1.40 19.04
CA VAL A 238 33.76 -2.86 18.86
C VAL A 238 32.34 -3.32 18.55
N VAL A 239 32.19 -4.02 17.42
CA VAL A 239 30.93 -4.62 16.98
C VAL A 239 30.86 -6.07 17.49
N SER A 240 29.76 -6.43 18.14
CA SER A 240 29.53 -7.75 18.75
C SER A 240 28.13 -8.27 18.41
N ALA A 241 27.96 -9.60 18.51
CA ALA A 241 26.68 -10.29 18.27
C ALA A 241 26.00 -9.84 16.95
N VAL A 242 26.76 -9.91 15.86
CA VAL A 242 26.28 -9.58 14.51
C VAL A 242 25.57 -10.78 13.94
N ASP A 243 24.30 -10.61 13.59
CA ASP A 243 23.53 -11.58 12.85
C ASP A 243 23.05 -10.94 11.55
N LYS A 244 23.21 -11.68 10.45
CA LYS A 244 22.78 -11.26 9.12
C LYS A 244 21.99 -12.39 8.49
N ALA A 245 20.80 -12.06 7.98
CA ALA A 245 19.97 -12.96 7.22
C ALA A 245 19.58 -12.31 5.89
N SER A 246 19.42 -13.13 4.86
CA SER A 246 18.84 -12.71 3.60
C SER A 246 18.02 -13.87 3.05
N LEU A 247 16.81 -13.57 2.62
CA LEU A 247 15.87 -14.55 2.11
C LEU A 247 15.18 -13.99 0.88
N ARG A 248 14.95 -14.85 -0.12
CA ARG A 248 14.08 -14.50 -1.24
C ARG A 248 12.66 -14.89 -0.87
N ILE A 249 11.76 -13.92 -0.94
CA ILE A 249 10.37 -14.10 -0.52
C ILE A 249 9.42 -13.53 -1.56
N ILE A 250 8.18 -14.00 -1.49
CA ILE A 250 7.05 -13.41 -2.20
C ILE A 250 6.23 -12.63 -1.18
N VAL A 251 6.06 -11.33 -1.42
CA VAL A 251 5.32 -10.41 -0.56
C VAL A 251 4.04 -10.00 -1.27
N PRO A 252 2.86 -10.44 -0.80
CA PRO A 252 1.61 -9.87 -1.26
C PRO A 252 1.42 -8.48 -0.67
N SER A 253 0.77 -7.59 -1.42
CA SER A 253 0.35 -6.28 -0.91
C SER A 253 -1.08 -5.94 -1.30
N ILE A 254 -1.69 -5.06 -0.50
CA ILE A 254 -2.97 -4.44 -0.78
C ILE A 254 -2.87 -2.94 -0.53
N GLU A 255 -3.39 -2.16 -1.47
CA GLU A 255 -3.55 -0.71 -1.38
C GLU A 255 -5.03 -0.39 -1.54
N ALA A 256 -5.57 0.44 -0.65
CA ALA A 256 -6.94 0.91 -0.70
C ALA A 256 -6.98 2.42 -0.46
N LYS A 257 -7.72 3.14 -1.30
CA LYS A 257 -7.88 4.59 -1.27
C LYS A 257 -9.37 4.91 -1.41
N VAL A 258 -9.91 5.77 -0.57
CA VAL A 258 -11.29 6.27 -0.67
C VAL A 258 -11.27 7.77 -0.46
N GLY A 259 -12.02 8.53 -1.26
CA GLY A 259 -12.06 9.97 -1.14
C GLY A 259 -13.15 10.66 -1.93
N LEU A 260 -13.03 11.98 -1.96
CA LEU A 260 -13.84 12.88 -2.76
C LEU A 260 -12.95 13.53 -3.81
N LYS A 261 -13.47 13.61 -5.01
CA LYS A 261 -12.83 14.28 -6.14
C LYS A 261 -13.71 15.42 -6.61
N TYR A 262 -13.13 16.59 -6.81
CA TYR A 262 -13.77 17.75 -7.41
C TYR A 262 -13.09 18.07 -8.74
N THR A 263 -13.90 18.15 -9.79
CA THR A 263 -13.46 18.38 -11.16
C THR A 263 -13.80 19.81 -11.57
N TYR A 264 -12.78 20.60 -11.90
CA TYR A 264 -12.91 21.98 -12.36
C TYR A 264 -12.39 22.11 -13.79
N GLU A 265 -13.23 22.63 -14.69
CA GLU A 265 -12.87 22.86 -16.09
C GLU A 265 -12.10 24.17 -16.23
N TRP A 266 -10.93 24.11 -16.88
CA TRP A 266 -10.09 25.26 -17.20
C TRP A 266 -9.96 25.39 -18.73
N ILE A 267 -9.59 26.57 -19.21
CA ILE A 267 -9.58 26.95 -20.65
C ILE A 267 -8.74 25.99 -21.54
N GLN A 268 -7.81 25.20 -20.98
CA GLN A 268 -6.97 24.25 -21.72
C GLN A 268 -6.82 22.88 -21.03
N GLY A 269 -7.77 22.50 -20.19
CA GLY A 269 -7.71 21.22 -19.50
C GLY A 269 -8.63 21.11 -18.30
N THR A 270 -8.52 20.02 -17.56
CA THR A 270 -9.34 19.76 -16.39
C THR A 270 -8.46 19.63 -15.15
N LEU A 271 -8.72 20.45 -14.14
CA LEU A 271 -8.10 20.34 -12.84
C LEU A 271 -8.96 19.46 -11.93
N ASN A 272 -8.38 18.38 -11.42
CA ASN A 272 -9.01 17.48 -10.47
C ASN A 272 -8.35 17.66 -9.11
N LEU A 273 -9.13 17.98 -8.10
CA LEU A 273 -8.70 18.01 -6.70
C LEU A 273 -9.26 16.78 -6.00
N GLU A 274 -8.43 16.00 -5.31
CA GLU A 274 -8.85 14.79 -4.62
C GLU A 274 -8.36 14.83 -3.16
N GLY A 275 -9.18 14.36 -2.23
CA GLY A 275 -8.79 14.20 -0.85
C GLY A 275 -9.55 13.08 -0.17
N GLY A 276 -8.91 12.41 0.78
CA GLY A 276 -9.52 11.28 1.46
C GLY A 276 -8.53 10.54 2.36
N VAL A 277 -8.74 9.23 2.50
CA VAL A 277 -7.88 8.34 3.26
C VAL A 277 -7.34 7.22 2.39
N GLN A 278 -6.10 6.85 2.64
CA GLN A 278 -5.41 5.77 1.94
C GLN A 278 -4.68 4.89 2.94
N GLY A 279 -4.64 3.59 2.65
CA GLY A 279 -3.87 2.61 3.38
C GLY A 279 -3.20 1.65 2.42
N VAL A 280 -1.96 1.29 2.73
CA VAL A 280 -1.22 0.22 2.07
C VAL A 280 -0.69 -0.75 3.11
N ASN A 281 -0.71 -2.04 2.81
CA ASN A 281 -0.12 -3.07 3.64
C ASN A 281 0.64 -4.08 2.78
N TYR A 282 1.88 -4.36 3.16
CA TYR A 282 2.73 -5.41 2.64
C TYR A 282 2.87 -6.51 3.68
N PHE A 283 2.36 -7.69 3.36
CA PHE A 283 2.29 -8.80 4.31
C PHE A 283 3.62 -9.53 4.40
N ASN A 284 4.11 -9.77 5.62
CA ASN A 284 5.36 -10.47 5.89
C ASN A 284 6.57 -9.89 5.15
N ALA A 285 6.58 -8.58 4.92
CA ALA A 285 7.60 -7.94 4.09
C ALA A 285 8.93 -7.73 4.80
N LEU A 286 8.93 -7.64 6.14
CA LEU A 286 10.12 -7.34 6.92
C LEU A 286 10.46 -8.50 7.85
N GLN A 287 11.74 -8.82 7.96
CA GLN A 287 12.25 -9.71 9.01
C GLN A 287 12.59 -8.95 10.28
N SER A 288 12.36 -9.60 11.41
CA SER A 288 12.70 -9.11 12.74
C SER A 288 13.07 -10.29 13.64
N ARG A 289 13.83 -9.98 14.70
CA ARG A 289 14.28 -10.97 15.68
C ARG A 289 14.00 -10.43 17.07
N ARG A 290 13.43 -11.27 17.91
CA ARG A 290 13.34 -11.07 19.36
C ARG A 290 14.33 -12.01 20.02
N PRO A 291 15.39 -11.49 20.66
CA PRO A 291 16.09 -12.29 21.66
C PRO A 291 15.14 -12.42 22.86
N ILE A 292 14.70 -13.64 23.14
CA ILE A 292 14.08 -14.01 24.41
C ILE A 292 14.82 -15.26 24.88
N GLY A 293 15.82 -15.10 25.75
CA GLY A 293 16.61 -16.23 26.26
C GLY A 293 17.47 -16.91 25.18
N GLN A 294 17.61 -18.24 25.24
CA GLN A 294 18.47 -19.03 24.34
C GLN A 294 17.83 -19.35 22.96
N THR A 295 16.56 -19.00 22.72
CA THR A 295 15.89 -19.31 21.45
C THR A 295 15.94 -18.13 20.49
N ASN A 296 16.67 -18.33 19.39
CA ASN A 296 16.77 -17.38 18.30
C ASN A 296 15.81 -17.78 17.19
N TYR A 297 14.69 -17.08 17.05
CA TYR A 297 13.81 -17.24 15.89
C TYR A 297 13.71 -15.91 15.13
N ILE A 298 13.93 -15.98 13.83
CA ILE A 298 13.65 -14.89 12.90
C ILE A 298 12.20 -15.04 12.48
N TYR A 299 11.40 -14.00 12.68
CA TYR A 299 10.02 -13.97 12.24
C TYR A 299 9.81 -12.85 11.23
N THR A 300 8.77 -12.98 10.43
CA THR A 300 8.32 -11.96 9.49
C THR A 300 7.28 -11.06 10.14
N THR A 301 7.14 -9.85 9.62
CA THR A 301 6.13 -8.90 10.05
C THR A 301 5.69 -8.04 8.87
N ASP A 302 4.45 -7.58 8.97
CA ASP A 302 3.85 -6.69 8.00
C ASP A 302 4.43 -5.29 8.11
N PHE A 303 4.40 -4.58 6.98
CA PHE A 303 4.66 -3.14 6.88
C PHE A 303 3.45 -2.46 6.27
N GLY A 304 2.84 -1.54 7.02
CA GLY A 304 1.71 -0.75 6.57
C GLY A 304 1.94 0.74 6.74
N LEU A 305 1.31 1.52 5.87
CA LEU A 305 1.20 2.97 5.96
C LEU A 305 -0.27 3.32 5.80
N TRP A 306 -0.77 4.22 6.64
CA TRP A 306 -2.17 4.67 6.55
C TRP A 306 -2.31 6.12 6.96
N GLY A 307 -3.29 6.81 6.37
CA GLY A 307 -3.61 8.18 6.75
C GLY A 307 -4.32 8.97 5.66
N PRO A 308 -4.58 10.27 5.92
CA PRO A 308 -5.17 11.14 4.93
C PRO A 308 -4.20 11.46 3.79
N TYR A 309 -4.78 11.76 2.63
CA TYR A 309 -4.07 12.29 1.47
C TYR A 309 -4.84 13.48 0.88
N PHE A 310 -4.11 14.32 0.16
CA PHE A 310 -4.66 15.41 -0.63
C PHE A 310 -3.85 15.56 -1.92
N GLY A 311 -4.52 15.73 -3.05
CA GLY A 311 -3.89 15.72 -4.35
C GLY A 311 -4.54 16.62 -5.38
N ALA A 312 -3.75 16.98 -6.37
CA ALA A 312 -4.19 17.70 -7.56
C ALA A 312 -3.67 16.99 -8.80
N THR A 313 -4.54 16.81 -9.80
CA THR A 313 -4.20 16.24 -11.10
C THR A 313 -4.71 17.14 -12.20
N TRP A 314 -3.83 17.55 -13.09
CA TRP A 314 -4.17 18.31 -14.28
C TRP A 314 -4.20 17.38 -15.50
N VAL A 315 -5.28 17.48 -16.28
CA VAL A 315 -5.49 16.74 -17.52
C VAL A 315 -5.43 17.74 -18.66
N GLY A 316 -4.44 17.60 -19.54
CA GLY A 316 -4.24 18.43 -20.72
C GLY A 316 -4.56 17.66 -21.99
N ASP A 317 -5.26 18.32 -22.92
CA ASP A 317 -5.49 17.76 -24.26
C ASP A 317 -4.23 17.93 -25.13
N VAL A 318 -3.92 16.89 -25.92
CA VAL A 318 -2.93 16.98 -26.99
C VAL A 318 -3.68 17.27 -28.27
N VAL A 319 -3.55 18.49 -28.79
CA VAL A 319 -4.05 18.88 -30.12
C VAL A 319 -3.19 18.23 -31.19
#